data_AF-A0A914XVJ8-F1
#
_entry.id   AF-A0A914XVJ8-F1
#
_cell.length_a   1.000
_cell.length_b   1.000
_cell.length_c   1.000
_cell.angle_alpha   90.00
_cell.angle_beta   90.00
_cell.angle_gamma   90.00
#
_symmetry.space_group_name_H-M   'P 1'
#
loop_
_entity.id
_entity.type
_entity.pdbx_description
1 polymer ?
#
loop_
_entity_poly.entity_id
_entity_poly.type
_entity_poly.pdbx_seq_one_letter_code
_entity_poly.pdbx_strand_id
1 'polypeptide(L)'
;MHNWVRFYLLEKDSSQRFDYKGFLVQRFNVMAAVKFSWGSEYKRSGSFLIGTSPEFDMALYTLCFLSRRGRSTCNIEINGCPMAITSHDLIQQGKLSKPTVKMADQAELPKITREELEKHCTADSLWIVFGGKVYDVTKFLEDHPGGNDILMEHGGKDATEDFEDVGHSSDARVLRDGYLVGILAD
;
A
#
# COMPACT_ATOMS: atom_id res chain seq x y z
N MET A 1 -12.82 -16.18 -11.54
CA MET A 1 -13.11 -14.75 -11.77
C MET A 1 -13.46 -14.16 -10.43
N HIS A 2 -12.70 -13.16 -9.98
CA HIS A 2 -12.68 -12.67 -8.59
C HIS A 2 -12.67 -11.12 -8.51
N ASN A 3 -13.15 -10.45 -9.55
CA ASN A 3 -13.28 -8.98 -9.60
C ASN A 3 -14.69 -8.62 -10.06
N TRP A 4 -15.39 -7.82 -9.27
CA TRP A 4 -16.81 -7.53 -9.49
C TRP A 4 -17.07 -6.59 -10.68
N VAL A 5 -16.15 -5.65 -10.97
CA VAL A 5 -16.25 -4.77 -12.15
C VAL A 5 -16.19 -5.60 -13.42
N ARG A 6 -15.21 -6.52 -13.52
CA ARG A 6 -15.10 -7.44 -14.66
C ARG A 6 -16.33 -8.34 -14.78
N PHE A 7 -16.86 -8.83 -13.66
CA PHE A 7 -18.09 -9.63 -13.65
C PHE A 7 -19.25 -8.83 -14.24
N TYR A 8 -19.49 -7.61 -13.76
CA TYR A 8 -20.55 -6.73 -14.25
C TYR A 8 -20.42 -6.44 -15.76
N LEU A 9 -19.21 -6.14 -16.24
CA LEU A 9 -18.98 -5.86 -17.66
C LEU A 9 -19.26 -7.08 -18.54
N LEU A 10 -18.92 -8.28 -18.09
CA LEU A 10 -19.18 -9.51 -18.83
C LEU A 10 -20.66 -9.88 -18.84
N GLU A 11 -21.36 -9.66 -17.73
CA GLU A 11 -22.81 -9.87 -17.66
C GLU A 11 -23.57 -8.91 -18.58
N LYS A 12 -23.09 -7.67 -18.72
CA LYS A 12 -23.70 -6.65 -19.60
C LYS A 12 -23.46 -6.92 -21.08
N ASP A 13 -22.34 -7.55 -21.45
CA ASP A 13 -22.00 -7.86 -22.83
C ASP A 13 -22.49 -9.25 -23.23
N SER A 14 -23.65 -9.31 -23.89
CA SER A 14 -24.26 -10.56 -24.33
C SER A 14 -23.38 -11.38 -25.29
N SER A 15 -22.40 -10.76 -25.96
CA SER A 15 -21.46 -11.47 -26.83
C SER A 15 -20.48 -12.37 -26.05
N GLN A 16 -20.26 -12.09 -24.76
CA GLN A 16 -19.33 -12.84 -23.92
C GLN A 16 -19.88 -14.17 -23.44
N ARG A 17 -21.18 -14.46 -23.68
CA ARG A 17 -21.87 -15.69 -23.23
C ARG A 17 -21.66 -15.94 -21.73
N PHE A 18 -21.78 -14.88 -20.95
CA PHE A 18 -21.66 -14.91 -19.50
C PHE A 18 -23.04 -14.89 -18.87
N ASP A 19 -23.30 -15.80 -17.93
CA ASP A 19 -24.65 -16.00 -17.38
C ASP A 19 -24.58 -16.25 -15.88
N TYR A 20 -25.14 -15.32 -15.10
CA TYR A 20 -25.22 -15.39 -13.65
C TYR A 20 -26.30 -16.37 -13.19
N LYS A 21 -25.95 -17.28 -12.26
CA LYS A 21 -26.79 -18.39 -11.80
C LYS A 21 -27.21 -18.29 -10.32
N GLY A 22 -27.03 -17.13 -9.70
CA GLY A 22 -27.46 -16.89 -8.32
C GLY A 22 -26.36 -16.90 -7.27
N PHE A 23 -26.69 -16.39 -6.08
CA PHE A 23 -25.80 -16.31 -4.92
C PHE A 23 -25.65 -17.67 -4.23
N LEU A 24 -24.47 -17.86 -3.63
CA LEU A 24 -24.20 -18.90 -2.65
C LEU A 24 -24.08 -18.29 -1.25
N VAL A 25 -23.38 -17.16 -1.14
CA VAL A 25 -23.14 -16.45 0.11
C VAL A 25 -23.08 -14.95 -0.21
N GLN A 26 -23.70 -14.12 0.62
CA GLN A 26 -23.51 -12.66 0.62
C GLN A 26 -23.24 -12.23 2.07
N ARG A 27 -22.11 -11.56 2.30
CA ARG A 27 -21.69 -11.08 3.63
C ARG A 27 -21.64 -9.56 3.61
N PHE A 28 -22.62 -8.92 4.27
CA PHE A 28 -22.66 -7.48 4.60
C PHE A 28 -22.19 -6.54 3.48
N ASN A 29 -22.55 -6.83 2.23
CA ASN A 29 -22.12 -6.08 1.03
C ASN A 29 -20.60 -5.99 0.78
N VAL A 30 -19.78 -6.69 1.56
CA VAL A 30 -18.31 -6.70 1.40
C VAL A 30 -17.88 -7.84 0.48
N MET A 31 -18.50 -9.02 0.59
CA MET A 31 -18.19 -10.18 -0.23
C MET A 31 -19.45 -10.87 -0.73
N ALA A 32 -19.43 -11.31 -1.99
CA ALA A 32 -20.35 -12.35 -2.45
C ALA A 32 -19.60 -13.54 -3.04
N ALA A 33 -20.19 -14.72 -2.85
CA ALA A 33 -19.89 -15.91 -3.61
C ALA A 33 -21.09 -16.21 -4.51
N VAL A 34 -20.83 -16.36 -5.80
CA VAL A 34 -21.85 -16.56 -6.84
C VAL A 34 -21.57 -17.80 -7.69
N LYS A 35 -22.62 -18.31 -8.32
CA LYS A 35 -22.56 -19.30 -9.40
C LYS A 35 -22.71 -18.58 -10.73
N PHE A 36 -21.96 -19.00 -11.74
CA PHE A 36 -22.12 -18.47 -13.09
C PHE A 36 -21.61 -19.46 -14.15
N SER A 37 -22.10 -19.30 -15.37
CA SER A 37 -21.57 -19.95 -16.56
C SER A 37 -20.81 -18.94 -17.43
N TRP A 38 -19.73 -19.37 -18.07
CA TRP A 38 -19.03 -18.60 -19.08
C TRP A 38 -18.72 -19.50 -20.29
N GLY A 39 -19.38 -19.23 -21.42
CA GLY A 39 -19.32 -20.12 -22.58
C GLY A 39 -20.02 -21.45 -22.30
N SER A 40 -19.28 -22.56 -22.40
CA SER A 40 -19.74 -23.91 -22.01
C SER A 40 -19.42 -24.25 -20.55
N GLU A 41 -18.61 -23.44 -19.88
CA GLU A 41 -18.07 -23.79 -18.57
C GLU A 41 -18.97 -23.31 -17.46
N TYR A 42 -19.25 -24.19 -16.50
CA TYR A 42 -20.03 -23.86 -15.31
C TYR A 42 -19.15 -23.77 -14.08
N LYS A 43 -19.09 -22.59 -13.46
CA LYS A 43 -18.37 -22.38 -12.21
C LYS A 43 -19.33 -22.43 -11.03
N ARG A 44 -19.14 -23.46 -10.19
CA ARG A 44 -19.96 -23.70 -8.99
C ARG A 44 -19.79 -22.66 -7.90
N SER A 45 -18.65 -21.98 -7.81
CA SER A 45 -18.42 -20.91 -6.83
C SER A 45 -17.29 -20.00 -7.30
N GLY A 46 -17.56 -18.70 -7.37
CA GLY A 46 -16.57 -17.63 -7.47
C GLY A 46 -16.90 -16.56 -6.45
N SER A 47 -15.96 -16.28 -5.56
CA SER A 47 -16.08 -15.22 -4.55
C SER A 47 -15.36 -13.95 -4.99
N PHE A 48 -15.92 -12.79 -4.70
CA PHE A 48 -15.26 -11.51 -4.92
C PHE A 48 -15.74 -10.49 -3.92
N LEU A 49 -14.92 -9.46 -3.74
CA LEU A 49 -15.32 -8.26 -3.02
C LEU A 49 -16.29 -7.48 -3.91
N ILE A 50 -17.39 -6.99 -3.33
CA ILE A 50 -18.39 -6.20 -4.06
C ILE A 50 -18.29 -4.75 -3.61
N GLY A 51 -18.32 -3.83 -4.56
CA GLY A 51 -18.32 -2.39 -4.29
C GLY A 51 -16.96 -1.81 -3.87
N THR A 52 -15.91 -2.62 -3.84
CA THR A 52 -14.53 -2.17 -3.63
C THR A 52 -13.96 -1.53 -4.90
N SER A 53 -12.98 -0.63 -4.76
CA SER A 53 -12.29 -0.08 -5.91
C SER A 53 -11.22 -1.05 -6.45
N PRO A 54 -10.87 -0.99 -7.75
CA PRO A 54 -9.81 -1.83 -8.32
C PRO A 54 -8.47 -1.71 -7.57
N GLU A 55 -8.11 -0.52 -7.12
CA GLU A 55 -6.89 -0.27 -6.36
C GLU A 55 -6.91 -0.91 -4.96
N PHE A 56 -8.07 -0.94 -4.29
CA PHE A 56 -8.22 -1.65 -3.02
C PHE A 56 -8.01 -3.16 -3.18
N ASP A 57 -8.68 -3.76 -4.17
CA ASP A 57 -8.54 -5.19 -4.48
C ASP A 57 -7.08 -5.55 -4.78
N MET A 58 -6.42 -4.74 -5.61
CA MET A 58 -5.02 -4.95 -6.00
C MET A 58 -4.05 -4.81 -4.83
N ALA A 59 -4.23 -3.80 -3.97
CA ALA A 59 -3.42 -3.63 -2.77
C ALA A 59 -3.56 -4.83 -1.83
N LEU A 60 -4.79 -5.27 -1.58
CA LEU A 60 -5.09 -6.40 -0.70
C LEU A 60 -4.48 -7.71 -1.19
N TYR A 61 -4.65 -8.03 -2.47
CA TYR A 61 -4.08 -9.25 -3.05
C TYR A 61 -2.55 -9.20 -3.09
N THR A 62 -1.98 -8.03 -3.33
CA THR A 62 -0.51 -7.82 -3.29
C THR A 62 0.03 -8.08 -1.90
N LEU A 63 -0.58 -7.48 -0.86
CA LEU A 63 -0.20 -7.71 0.53
C LEU A 63 -0.28 -9.19 0.88
N CYS A 64 -1.40 -9.85 0.58
CA CYS A 64 -1.54 -11.28 0.87
C CYS A 64 -0.54 -12.15 0.14
N PHE A 65 -0.23 -11.85 -1.14
CA PHE A 65 0.80 -12.56 -1.89
C PHE A 65 2.19 -12.38 -1.27
N LEU A 66 2.54 -11.17 -0.84
CA LEU A 66 3.84 -10.86 -0.24
C LEU A 66 3.97 -11.46 1.17
N SER A 67 2.91 -11.42 1.97
CA SER A 67 2.90 -11.97 3.34
C SER A 67 2.84 -13.50 3.37
N ARG A 68 2.18 -14.16 2.41
CA ARG A 68 1.90 -15.62 2.43
C ARG A 68 2.24 -16.33 1.12
N ARG A 69 3.35 -15.92 0.50
CA ARG A 69 3.82 -16.43 -0.80
C ARG A 69 3.83 -17.95 -0.90
N GLY A 70 2.89 -18.51 -1.66
CA GLY A 70 2.83 -19.94 -2.02
C GLY A 70 2.72 -20.93 -0.84
N ARG A 71 2.47 -20.46 0.38
CA ARG A 71 2.62 -21.27 1.62
C ARG A 71 1.31 -21.52 2.38
N SER A 72 0.37 -20.57 2.41
CA SER A 72 -0.91 -20.72 3.13
C SER A 72 -1.93 -19.63 2.75
N THR A 73 -3.18 -19.79 3.20
CA THR A 73 -4.21 -18.76 3.10
C THR A 73 -3.85 -17.51 3.93
N CYS A 74 -4.05 -16.34 3.35
CA CYS A 74 -3.95 -15.05 4.02
C CYS A 74 -5.29 -14.72 4.68
N ASN A 75 -5.35 -14.75 6.01
CA ASN A 75 -6.57 -14.44 6.75
C ASN A 75 -6.61 -12.94 7.06
N ILE A 76 -7.72 -12.30 6.73
CA ILE A 76 -7.96 -10.86 6.93
C ILE A 76 -9.35 -10.65 7.51
N GLU A 77 -9.59 -9.48 8.09
CA GLU A 77 -10.90 -9.07 8.55
C GLU A 77 -11.25 -7.72 7.91
N ILE A 78 -12.40 -7.63 7.26
CA ILE A 78 -12.92 -6.37 6.70
C ILE A 78 -14.31 -6.16 7.28
N ASN A 79 -14.52 -5.04 7.98
CA ASN A 79 -15.79 -4.69 8.62
C ASN A 79 -16.34 -5.81 9.52
N GLY A 80 -15.49 -6.43 10.34
CA GLY A 80 -15.89 -7.54 11.22
C GLY A 80 -16.19 -8.86 10.50
N CYS A 81 -15.98 -8.95 9.18
CA CYS A 81 -16.12 -10.18 8.43
C CYS A 81 -14.75 -10.84 8.20
N PRO A 82 -14.45 -11.97 8.87
CA PRO A 82 -13.22 -12.71 8.61
C PRO A 82 -13.28 -13.37 7.24
N MET A 83 -12.18 -13.28 6.49
CA MET A 83 -12.05 -13.79 5.13
C MET A 83 -10.67 -14.40 4.93
N ALA A 84 -10.59 -15.33 3.98
CA ALA A 84 -9.34 -15.97 3.58
C ALA A 84 -9.07 -15.69 2.10
N ILE A 85 -7.88 -15.19 1.81
CA ILE A 85 -7.38 -14.94 0.45
C ILE A 85 -6.32 -15.99 0.13
N THR A 86 -6.49 -16.66 -1.00
CA THR A 86 -5.50 -17.61 -1.52
C THR A 86 -4.78 -16.97 -2.68
N SER A 87 -3.45 -16.86 -2.57
CA SER A 87 -2.59 -16.36 -3.64
C SER A 87 -1.68 -17.48 -4.14
N HIS A 88 -1.47 -17.55 -5.46
CA HIS A 88 -0.62 -18.54 -6.10
C HIS A 88 0.56 -17.86 -6.78
N ASP A 89 1.72 -18.51 -6.78
CA ASP A 89 2.83 -18.07 -7.61
C ASP A 89 2.50 -18.25 -9.09
N LEU A 90 2.90 -17.29 -9.92
CA LEU A 90 2.77 -17.38 -11.36
C LEU A 90 3.96 -18.16 -11.92
N ILE A 91 3.70 -19.25 -12.64
CA ILE A 91 4.72 -20.05 -13.33
C ILE A 91 4.62 -19.73 -14.82
N GLN A 92 5.66 -19.16 -15.40
CA GLN A 92 5.72 -18.81 -16.82
C GLN A 92 6.82 -19.63 -17.51
N GLN A 93 6.47 -20.38 -18.56
CA GLN A 93 7.39 -21.26 -19.31
C GLN A 93 8.21 -22.22 -18.41
N GLY A 94 7.56 -22.85 -17.43
CA GLY A 94 8.21 -23.79 -16.51
C GLY A 94 9.16 -23.15 -15.49
N LYS A 95 9.31 -21.83 -15.51
CA LYS A 95 10.05 -21.08 -14.50
C LYS A 95 9.06 -20.41 -13.55
N LEU A 96 9.32 -20.54 -12.25
CA LEU A 96 8.63 -19.74 -11.25
C LEU A 96 8.93 -18.28 -11.57
N SER A 97 7.96 -17.54 -12.09
CA SER A 97 8.09 -16.10 -12.15
C SER A 97 8.02 -15.67 -10.69
N LYS A 98 9.19 -15.46 -10.09
CA LYS A 98 9.23 -14.79 -8.82
C LYS A 98 8.94 -13.35 -9.17
N PRO A 99 7.80 -12.74 -8.77
CA PRO A 99 7.78 -11.30 -8.71
C PRO A 99 8.85 -10.99 -7.68
N THR A 100 10.01 -10.59 -8.16
CA THR A 100 10.88 -9.69 -7.43
C THR A 100 10.12 -8.38 -7.52
N VAL A 101 9.05 -8.27 -6.72
CA VAL A 101 8.77 -6.97 -6.15
C VAL A 101 10.08 -6.71 -5.43
N LYS A 102 10.91 -5.84 -6.01
CA LYS A 102 11.62 -4.92 -5.17
C LYS A 102 10.49 -4.25 -4.40
N MET A 103 10.06 -4.86 -3.29
CA MET A 103 9.83 -4.09 -2.08
C MET A 103 10.96 -3.11 -2.15
N ALA A 104 10.68 -1.80 -2.18
CA ALA A 104 11.74 -0.82 -2.00
C ALA A 104 12.61 -1.47 -0.95
N ASP A 105 13.79 -1.88 -1.40
CA ASP A 105 14.57 -2.82 -0.62
C ASP A 105 14.69 -2.09 0.72
N GLN A 106 14.97 -2.79 1.80
CA GLN A 106 15.90 -2.11 2.68
C GLN A 106 17.22 -2.03 1.90
N ALA A 107 17.24 -1.30 0.77
CA ALA A 107 18.36 -0.53 0.32
C ALA A 107 18.69 0.19 1.59
N GLU A 108 19.82 -0.20 2.18
CA GLU A 108 20.34 0.48 3.36
C GLU A 108 20.11 1.96 3.09
N LEU A 109 19.18 2.55 3.85
CA LEU A 109 18.85 3.96 3.69
C LEU A 109 20.20 4.68 3.72
N PRO A 110 20.46 5.59 2.78
CA PRO A 110 21.74 6.28 2.72
C PRO A 110 22.15 6.72 4.12
N LYS A 111 23.34 6.26 4.54
CA LYS A 111 23.92 6.67 5.82
C LYS A 111 24.41 8.09 5.64
N ILE A 112 23.75 9.01 6.29
CA ILE A 112 24.04 10.44 6.25
C ILE A 112 24.80 10.77 7.53
N THR A 113 26.00 11.34 7.39
CA THR A 113 26.78 11.81 8.54
C THR A 113 26.20 13.11 9.05
N ARG A 114 26.47 13.44 10.33
CA ARG A 114 26.10 14.73 10.89
C ARG A 114 26.67 15.91 10.10
N GLU A 115 27.90 15.77 9.61
CA GLU A 115 28.58 16.77 8.78
C GLU A 115 27.86 17.01 7.43
N GLU A 116 27.28 15.97 6.84
CA GLU A 116 26.48 16.12 5.62
C GLU A 116 25.14 16.76 5.93
N LEU A 117 24.47 16.30 6.99
CA LEU A 117 23.19 16.86 7.45
C LEU A 117 23.28 18.39 7.67
N GLU A 118 24.35 18.86 8.32
CA GLU A 118 24.55 20.29 8.65
C GLU A 118 24.64 21.19 7.40
N LYS A 119 24.96 20.64 6.22
CA LYS A 119 24.98 21.40 4.95
C LYS A 119 23.57 21.73 4.46
N HIS A 120 22.56 21.01 4.92
CA HIS A 120 21.18 21.11 4.47
C HIS A 120 20.33 21.92 5.48
N CYS A 121 20.71 23.19 5.67
CA CYS A 121 20.09 24.12 6.63
C CYS A 121 19.53 25.41 5.99
N THR A 122 19.24 25.39 4.69
CA THR A 122 18.75 26.57 3.93
C THR A 122 17.37 26.32 3.32
N ALA A 123 16.65 27.38 2.95
CA ALA A 123 15.31 27.23 2.38
C ALA A 123 15.27 26.41 1.07
N ASP A 124 16.35 26.46 0.28
CA ASP A 124 16.50 25.70 -0.96
C ASP A 124 17.04 24.28 -0.74
N SER A 125 17.48 23.97 0.49
CA SER A 125 18.00 22.66 0.87
C SER A 125 17.91 22.48 2.39
N LEU A 126 16.80 21.89 2.84
CA LEU A 126 16.40 21.81 4.24
C LEU A 126 16.14 20.37 4.67
N TRP A 127 17.07 19.80 5.43
CA TRP A 127 16.94 18.45 5.97
C TRP A 127 16.79 18.48 7.47
N ILE A 128 15.96 17.59 8.01
CA ILE A 128 15.70 17.49 9.44
C ILE A 128 15.69 16.02 9.85
N VAL A 129 16.19 15.73 11.06
CA VAL A 129 16.15 14.39 11.63
C VAL A 129 14.96 14.19 12.55
N PHE A 130 14.25 13.07 12.36
CA PHE A 130 13.22 12.59 13.27
C PHE A 130 13.44 11.09 13.54
N GLY A 131 13.62 10.70 14.80
CA GLY A 131 13.82 9.32 15.23
C GLY A 131 15.01 8.64 14.56
N GLY A 132 16.12 9.36 14.37
CA GLY A 132 17.33 8.85 13.71
C GLY A 132 17.23 8.68 12.19
N LYS A 133 16.16 9.17 11.56
CA LYS A 133 15.98 9.19 10.11
C LYS A 133 16.07 10.61 9.58
N VAL A 134 16.65 10.78 8.40
CA VAL A 134 16.83 12.08 7.74
C VAL A 134 15.74 12.30 6.70
N TYR A 135 15.10 13.46 6.73
CA TYR A 135 14.01 13.83 5.85
C TYR A 135 14.32 15.13 5.12
N ASP A 136 14.13 15.14 3.81
CA ASP A 136 14.25 16.35 2.98
C ASP A 136 12.91 17.06 2.89
N VAL A 137 12.74 18.10 3.71
CA VAL A 137 11.49 18.87 3.82
C VAL A 137 11.53 20.15 2.99
N THR A 138 12.52 20.33 2.10
CA THR A 138 12.69 21.53 1.28
C THR A 138 11.40 21.94 0.56
N LYS A 139 10.73 20.97 -0.08
CA LYS A 139 9.48 21.21 -0.82
C LYS A 139 8.26 21.39 0.07
N PHE A 140 8.35 20.97 1.33
CA PHE A 140 7.27 21.08 2.30
C PHE A 140 7.32 22.37 3.10
N LEU A 141 8.39 23.17 2.93
CA LEU A 141 8.64 24.36 3.71
C LEU A 141 7.44 25.32 3.74
N GLU A 142 6.84 25.61 2.57
CA GLU A 142 5.70 26.53 2.43
C GLU A 142 4.34 25.88 2.75
N ASP A 143 4.28 24.54 2.73
CA ASP A 143 3.04 23.78 2.97
C ASP A 143 2.89 23.39 4.44
N HIS A 144 3.88 23.69 5.29
CA HIS A 144 3.88 23.30 6.70
C HIS A 144 2.86 24.12 7.51
N PRO A 145 1.83 23.49 8.10
CA PRO A 145 0.80 24.21 8.86
C PRO A 145 1.32 24.92 10.12
N GLY A 146 2.46 24.48 10.66
CA GLY A 146 3.15 25.12 11.79
C GLY A 146 3.99 26.34 11.41
N GLY A 147 4.04 26.70 10.12
CA GLY A 147 4.84 27.79 9.58
C GLY A 147 6.27 27.38 9.18
N ASN A 148 6.88 28.19 8.33
CA ASN A 148 8.20 27.89 7.74
C ASN A 148 9.33 28.09 8.76
N ASP A 149 9.18 29.07 9.66
CA ASP A 149 10.22 29.50 10.61
C ASP A 149 10.68 28.34 11.51
N ILE A 150 9.73 27.51 11.96
CA ILE A 150 10.04 26.38 12.84
C ILE A 150 10.83 25.27 12.13
N LEU A 151 10.60 25.06 10.82
CA LEU A 151 11.39 24.12 10.03
C LEU A 151 12.79 24.66 9.79
N MET A 152 12.92 25.96 9.51
CA MET A 152 14.21 26.63 9.29
C MET A 152 15.09 26.61 10.55
N GLU A 153 14.51 26.77 11.74
CA GLU A 153 15.24 26.71 13.01
C GLU A 153 15.91 25.34 13.26
N HIS A 154 15.28 24.29 12.75
CA HIS A 154 15.69 22.89 12.90
C HIS A 154 16.42 22.33 11.67
N GLY A 155 16.67 23.17 10.66
CA GLY A 155 17.44 22.80 9.47
C GLY A 155 18.83 22.27 9.83
N GLY A 156 19.17 21.10 9.31
CA GLY A 156 20.43 20.40 9.56
C GLY A 156 20.55 19.81 10.96
N LYS A 157 19.46 19.69 11.73
CA LYS A 157 19.46 19.22 13.12
C LYS A 157 18.49 18.07 13.37
N ASP A 158 18.59 17.49 14.55
CA ASP A 158 17.60 16.56 15.09
C ASP A 158 16.52 17.33 15.86
N ALA A 159 15.28 17.13 15.45
CA ALA A 159 14.08 17.77 16.00
C ALA A 159 13.07 16.71 16.47
N THR A 160 13.57 15.51 16.83
CA THR A 160 12.72 14.39 17.26
C THR A 160 11.88 14.77 18.48
N GLU A 161 12.49 15.40 19.48
CA GLU A 161 11.81 15.78 20.72
C GLU A 161 10.72 16.83 20.44
N ASP A 162 11.06 17.92 19.73
CA ASP A 162 10.12 18.97 19.36
C ASP A 162 8.95 18.44 18.50
N PHE A 163 9.22 17.50 17.58
CA PHE A 163 8.19 16.89 16.75
C PHE A 163 7.19 16.05 17.55
N GLU A 164 7.67 15.31 18.55
CA GLU A 164 6.84 14.47 19.42
C GLU A 164 6.05 15.32 20.42
N ASP A 165 6.66 16.37 20.99
CA ASP A 165 6.04 17.28 21.96
C ASP A 165 4.85 18.05 21.38
N VAL A 166 4.92 18.43 20.10
CA VAL A 166 3.82 19.09 19.39
C VAL A 166 2.63 18.14 19.18
N GLY A 167 2.85 16.82 19.16
CA GLY A 167 1.77 15.84 19.03
C GLY A 167 1.18 15.72 17.62
N HIS A 168 2.04 15.69 16.59
CA HIS A 168 1.62 15.53 15.20
C HIS A 168 0.73 14.29 14.97
N SER A 169 -0.32 14.45 14.15
CA SER A 169 -1.30 13.40 13.84
C SER A 169 -0.70 12.21 13.06
N SER A 170 -1.42 11.10 13.00
CA SER A 170 -1.03 9.94 12.17
C SER A 170 -0.81 10.33 10.71
N ASP A 171 -1.65 11.21 10.18
CA ASP A 171 -1.59 11.63 8.78
C ASP A 171 -0.35 12.49 8.51
N ALA A 172 0.03 13.36 9.46
CA ALA A 172 1.27 14.13 9.38
C ALA A 172 2.51 13.21 9.38
N ARG A 173 2.49 12.11 10.13
CA ARG A 173 3.57 11.11 10.14
C ARG A 173 3.67 10.35 8.83
N VAL A 174 2.53 9.97 8.24
CA VAL A 174 2.48 9.32 6.92
C VAL A 174 2.98 10.27 5.84
N LEU A 175 2.60 11.55 5.90
CA LEU A 175 3.09 12.57 4.97
C LEU A 175 4.60 12.76 5.08
N ARG A 176 5.14 12.88 6.31
CA ARG A 176 6.58 12.97 6.60
C ARG A 176 7.35 11.81 5.97
N ASP A 177 6.83 10.58 6.05
CA ASP A 177 7.51 9.40 5.51
C ASP A 177 7.72 9.45 3.99
N GLY A 178 6.96 10.28 3.26
CA GLY A 178 7.18 10.57 1.85
C GLY A 178 8.44 11.40 1.56
N TYR A 179 9.02 12.05 2.57
CA TYR A 179 10.21 12.90 2.47
C TYR A 179 11.48 12.21 2.98
N LEU A 180 11.42 10.91 3.30
CA LEU A 180 12.55 10.15 3.84
C LEU A 180 13.69 10.02 2.80
N VAL A 181 14.90 10.45 3.17
CA VAL A 181 16.08 10.37 2.30
C VAL A 181 17.20 9.49 2.85
N GLY A 182 17.23 9.22 4.16
CA GLY A 182 18.28 8.38 4.73
C GLY A 182 18.14 8.10 6.23
N ILE A 183 19.20 7.54 6.81
CA ILE A 183 19.37 7.34 8.25
C ILE A 183 20.59 8.11 8.73
N LEU A 184 20.49 8.71 9.92
CA LEU A 184 21.62 9.36 10.54
C LEU A 184 22.62 8.28 11.00
N ALA A 185 23.87 8.41 10.57
CA ALA A 185 24.97 7.56 11.00
C ALA A 185 26.03 8.42 11.71
N ASP A 186 26.53 7.90 12.84
CA ASP A 186 27.61 8.52 13.63
C ASP A 186 28.97 8.42 12.94
#